data_AF-A0A661HX96-F1
#
_entry.id   AF-A0A661HX96-F1
#
_cell.length_a   1.000
_cell.length_b   1.000
_cell.length_c   1.000
_cell.angle_alpha   90.00
_cell.angle_beta   90.00
_cell.angle_gamma   90.00
#
_symmetry.space_group_name_H-M   'P 1'
#
loop_
_entity.id
_entity.type
_entity.pdbx_description
1 polymer ?
#
loop_
_entity_poly.entity_id
_entity_poly.type
_entity_poly.pdbx_seq_one_letter_code
_entity_poly.pdbx_strand_id
1 'polypeptide(L)'
;MDRDPKEYLKIDELPEKENYTEEEKQIIMDRLNEERLIHQRVRERLDGKIQEYTEEEKSQIISLLNEQRLSKQKREEIKNKRIKMKKKYKFGSREFYKFTRMEREYFIEVKECESISGRPTLISLYYRTFEEFKKKDVLIKTEIYSEYFFISYNPIRVYFKTYALEDEK
;
A
#
# COMPACT_ATOMS: atom_id res chain seq x y z
N MET A 1 -6.30 -52.26 -8.80
CA MET A 1 -5.71 -51.53 -7.67
C MET A 1 -5.93 -50.06 -7.97
N ASP A 2 -7.05 -49.55 -7.46
CA ASP A 2 -7.42 -48.15 -7.51
C ASP A 2 -6.37 -47.34 -6.76
N ARG A 3 -5.81 -46.33 -7.41
CA ARG A 3 -5.01 -45.27 -6.75
C ARG A 3 -5.86 -44.02 -6.77
N ASP A 4 -6.23 -43.56 -5.58
CA ASP A 4 -7.10 -42.42 -5.35
C ASP A 4 -6.66 -41.15 -6.10
N PRO A 5 -7.60 -40.33 -6.60
CA PRO A 5 -7.31 -39.15 -7.38
C PRO A 5 -7.13 -37.91 -6.49
N LYS A 6 -5.95 -37.29 -6.63
CA LYS A 6 -5.65 -35.89 -6.26
C LYS A 6 -5.63 -35.61 -4.75
N GLU A 7 -4.50 -35.95 -4.15
CA GLU A 7 -4.05 -35.34 -2.90
C GLU A 7 -3.63 -33.89 -3.24
N TYR A 8 -4.58 -32.96 -3.13
CA TYR A 8 -4.35 -31.54 -3.37
C TYR A 8 -3.56 -30.94 -2.21
N LEU A 9 -2.24 -30.77 -2.39
CA LEU A 9 -1.39 -30.01 -1.47
C LEU A 9 -1.98 -28.61 -1.26
N LYS A 10 -2.26 -28.22 -0.01
CA LYS A 10 -2.67 -26.85 0.32
C LYS A 10 -1.47 -25.92 0.14
N ILE A 11 -1.66 -24.72 -0.40
CA ILE A 11 -0.56 -23.75 -0.58
C ILE A 11 0.08 -23.43 0.79
N ASP A 12 -0.71 -23.43 1.86
CA ASP A 12 -0.26 -23.24 3.24
C ASP A 12 0.70 -24.35 3.75
N GLU A 13 0.80 -25.47 3.02
CA GLU A 13 1.69 -26.60 3.33
C GLU A 13 2.96 -26.60 2.48
N LEU A 14 3.11 -25.66 1.54
CA LEU A 14 4.34 -25.52 0.77
C LEU A 14 5.42 -24.90 1.66
N PRO A 15 6.57 -25.57 1.87
CA PRO A 15 7.66 -24.99 2.63
C PRO A 15 8.12 -23.70 1.93
N GLU A 16 8.30 -22.63 2.69
CA GLU A 16 8.91 -21.39 2.20
C GLU A 16 10.33 -21.70 1.71
N LYS A 17 10.50 -21.84 0.40
CA LYS A 17 11.79 -22.05 -0.26
C LYS A 17 12.19 -20.73 -0.92
N GLU A 18 13.46 -20.35 -0.80
CA GLU A 18 13.99 -19.17 -1.49
C GLU A 18 13.93 -19.30 -3.03
N ASN A 19 13.95 -20.53 -3.55
CA ASN A 19 13.90 -20.82 -4.98
C ASN A 19 12.95 -21.99 -5.30
N TYR A 20 11.91 -21.71 -6.09
CA TYR A 20 11.02 -22.71 -6.68
C TYR A 20 11.53 -23.17 -8.05
N THR A 21 11.34 -24.45 -8.39
CA THR A 21 11.61 -24.97 -9.74
C THR A 21 10.62 -24.41 -10.77
N GLU A 22 10.93 -24.50 -12.06
CA GLU A 22 10.04 -23.98 -13.13
C GLU A 22 8.67 -24.67 -13.11
N GLU A 23 8.64 -25.98 -12.84
CA GLU A 23 7.40 -26.77 -12.70
C GLU A 23 6.59 -26.35 -11.45
N GLU A 24 7.25 -26.16 -10.30
CA GLU A 24 6.59 -25.65 -9.09
C GLU A 24 6.01 -24.24 -9.30
N LYS A 25 6.74 -23.35 -10.00
CA LYS A 25 6.27 -22.01 -10.36
C LYS A 25 5.04 -22.08 -11.25
N GLN A 26 5.00 -23.00 -12.21
CA GLN A 26 3.88 -23.13 -13.12
C GLN A 26 2.61 -23.60 -12.38
N ILE A 27 2.75 -24.57 -11.47
CA ILE A 27 1.66 -25.02 -10.59
C ILE A 27 1.13 -23.88 -9.71
N ILE A 28 2.04 -23.09 -9.12
CA ILE A 28 1.67 -21.93 -8.31
C ILE A 28 0.93 -20.88 -9.15
N MET A 29 1.42 -20.58 -10.36
CA MET A 29 0.81 -19.59 -11.24
C MET A 29 -0.58 -20.01 -11.74
N ASP A 30 -0.77 -21.28 -12.08
CA ASP A 30 -2.05 -21.80 -12.52
C ASP A 30 -3.10 -21.71 -11.40
N ARG A 31 -2.72 -22.07 -10.17
CA ARG A 31 -3.61 -21.96 -9.01
C ARG A 31 -3.93 -20.51 -8.63
N LEU A 32 -2.93 -19.62 -8.65
CA LEU A 32 -3.16 -18.18 -8.44
C LEU A 32 -4.10 -17.60 -9.51
N ASN A 33 -4.05 -18.10 -10.74
CA ASN A 33 -4.98 -17.70 -11.79
C ASN A 33 -6.39 -18.24 -11.56
N GLU A 34 -6.52 -19.50 -11.12
CA GLU A 34 -7.82 -20.09 -10.74
C GLU A 34 -8.48 -19.31 -9.59
N GLU A 35 -7.70 -18.99 -8.54
CA GLU A 35 -8.17 -18.16 -7.43
C GLU A 35 -8.62 -16.78 -7.92
N ARG A 36 -7.82 -16.11 -8.76
CA ARG A 36 -8.22 -14.82 -9.38
C ARG A 36 -9.52 -14.92 -10.15
N LEU A 37 -9.71 -15.97 -10.95
CA LEU A 37 -10.92 -16.22 -11.72
C LEU A 37 -12.14 -16.41 -10.81
N ILE A 38 -11.98 -17.14 -9.71
CA ILE A 38 -13.05 -17.31 -8.70
C ILE A 38 -13.39 -15.96 -8.06
N HIS A 39 -12.40 -15.21 -7.59
CA HIS A 39 -12.61 -13.88 -6.99
C HIS A 39 -13.29 -12.91 -7.95
N GLN A 40 -12.95 -12.97 -9.24
CA GLN A 40 -13.59 -12.14 -10.26
C GLN A 40 -15.07 -12.51 -10.44
N ARG A 41 -15.39 -13.80 -10.59
CA ARG A 41 -16.79 -14.26 -10.69
C ARG A 41 -17.60 -13.90 -9.45
N VAL A 42 -17.01 -14.03 -8.26
CA VAL A 42 -17.68 -13.67 -7.00
C VAL A 42 -17.96 -12.16 -6.95
N ARG A 43 -17.01 -11.31 -7.36
CA ARG A 43 -17.24 -9.85 -7.43
C ARG A 43 -18.34 -9.47 -8.43
N GLU A 44 -18.29 -10.04 -9.63
CA GLU A 44 -19.31 -9.79 -10.66
C GLU A 44 -20.71 -10.22 -10.20
N ARG A 45 -20.81 -11.32 -9.44
CA ARG A 45 -22.08 -11.78 -8.83
C ARG A 45 -22.52 -10.93 -7.63
N LEU A 46 -21.61 -10.42 -6.82
CA LEU A 46 -21.93 -9.50 -5.73
C LEU A 46 -22.51 -8.18 -6.25
N ASP A 47 -22.00 -7.68 -7.38
CA ASP A 47 -22.51 -6.47 -8.04
C ASP A 47 -23.88 -6.72 -8.72
N GLY A 48 -24.13 -7.95 -9.18
CA GLY A 48 -25.39 -8.41 -9.77
C GLY A 48 -26.33 -9.07 -8.74
N LYS A 49 -26.99 -8.27 -7.90
CA LYS A 49 -28.08 -8.61 -6.94
C LYS A 49 -28.67 -10.05 -6.96
N ILE A 50 -28.60 -10.66 -5.77
CA ILE A 50 -29.45 -11.70 -5.14
C ILE A 50 -29.78 -12.94 -6.00
N GLN A 51 -28.86 -13.91 -5.95
CA GLN A 51 -29.19 -15.33 -6.02
C GLN A 51 -28.95 -15.95 -4.63
N GLU A 52 -29.68 -17.02 -4.31
CA GLU A 52 -29.40 -17.83 -3.12
C GLU A 52 -28.01 -18.46 -3.28
N TYR A 53 -27.05 -17.98 -2.47
CA TYR A 53 -25.70 -18.50 -2.48
C TYR A 53 -25.66 -19.92 -1.90
N THR A 54 -24.90 -20.80 -2.52
CA THR A 54 -24.58 -22.12 -1.94
C THR A 54 -23.68 -21.96 -0.70
N GLU A 55 -23.59 -22.97 0.16
CA GLU A 55 -22.72 -22.90 1.35
C GLU A 55 -21.24 -22.69 1.00
N GLU A 56 -20.78 -23.32 -0.08
CA GLU A 56 -19.43 -23.13 -0.61
C GLU A 56 -19.21 -21.68 -1.09
N GLU A 57 -20.16 -21.11 -1.83
CA GLU A 57 -20.09 -19.73 -2.30
C GLU A 57 -20.12 -18.73 -1.13
N LYS A 58 -20.93 -18.99 -0.10
CA LYS A 58 -20.93 -18.18 1.13
C LYS A 58 -19.56 -18.20 1.80
N SER A 59 -18.91 -19.36 1.87
CA SER A 59 -17.56 -19.47 2.45
C SER A 59 -16.53 -18.63 1.67
N GLN A 60 -16.58 -18.67 0.34
CA GLN A 60 -15.70 -17.88 -0.55
C GLN A 60 -15.99 -16.38 -0.49
N ILE A 61 -17.25 -15.98 -0.35
CA ILE A 61 -17.63 -14.58 -0.15
C ILE A 61 -17.11 -14.08 1.20
N ILE A 62 -17.25 -14.87 2.26
CA ILE A 62 -16.76 -14.51 3.61
C ILE A 62 -15.24 -14.36 3.61
N SER A 63 -14.50 -15.28 2.98
CA SER A 63 -13.04 -15.17 2.89
C SER A 63 -12.61 -13.90 2.15
N LEU A 64 -13.22 -13.63 0.99
CA LEU A 64 -12.96 -12.44 0.18
C LEU A 64 -13.26 -11.15 0.98
N LEU A 65 -14.37 -11.10 1.71
CA LEU A 65 -14.71 -9.97 2.56
C LEU A 65 -13.71 -9.80 3.72
N ASN A 66 -13.24 -10.89 4.31
CA ASN A 66 -12.23 -10.85 5.37
C ASN A 66 -10.88 -10.37 4.85
N GLU A 67 -10.44 -10.83 3.68
CA GLU A 67 -9.23 -10.33 3.02
C GLU A 67 -9.31 -8.83 2.72
N GLN A 68 -10.46 -8.37 2.21
CA GLN A 68 -10.70 -6.94 2.00
C GLN A 68 -10.60 -6.16 3.31
N ARG A 69 -11.22 -6.64 4.39
CA ARG A 69 -11.14 -6.03 5.72
C ARG A 69 -9.70 -5.96 6.22
N LEU A 70 -8.96 -7.06 6.17
CA LEU A 70 -7.55 -7.15 6.55
C LEU A 70 -6.67 -6.18 5.74
N SER A 71 -6.88 -6.11 4.43
CA SER A 71 -6.14 -5.19 3.55
C SER A 71 -6.40 -3.73 3.90
N LYS A 72 -7.65 -3.38 4.25
CA LYS A 72 -8.03 -2.03 4.67
C LYS A 72 -7.41 -1.67 6.02
N GLN A 73 -7.46 -2.58 6.99
CA GLN A 73 -6.81 -2.41 8.30
C GLN A 73 -5.31 -2.17 8.16
N LYS A 74 -4.60 -3.02 7.40
CA LYS A 74 -3.15 -2.85 7.14
C LYS A 74 -2.83 -1.48 6.52
N ARG A 75 -3.65 -1.01 5.57
CA ARG A 75 -3.49 0.32 4.96
C ARG A 75 -3.67 1.45 5.96
N GLU A 76 -4.68 1.35 6.81
CA GLU A 76 -4.94 2.33 7.87
C GLU A 76 -3.82 2.34 8.92
N GLU A 77 -3.34 1.17 9.34
CA GLU A 77 -2.21 1.04 10.25
C GLU A 77 -0.96 1.70 9.69
N ILE A 78 -0.60 1.40 8.45
CA ILE A 78 0.60 1.98 7.81
C ILE A 78 0.42 3.49 7.61
N LYS A 79 -0.76 3.96 7.19
CA LYS A 79 -1.06 5.39 7.13
C LYS A 79 -0.89 6.06 8.50
N ASN A 80 -1.38 5.42 9.56
CA ASN A 80 -1.23 5.90 10.92
C ASN A 80 0.25 5.94 11.31
N LYS A 81 1.05 4.91 11.04
CA LYS A 81 2.49 4.95 11.35
C LYS A 81 3.25 6.08 10.64
N ARG A 82 2.81 6.47 9.44
CA ARG A 82 3.40 7.61 8.71
C ARG A 82 3.13 8.97 9.33
N ILE A 83 1.94 9.18 9.90
CA ILE A 83 1.43 10.52 10.26
C ILE A 83 1.17 10.68 11.77
N LYS A 84 0.85 9.60 12.47
CA LYS A 84 0.57 9.58 13.91
C LYS A 84 1.87 9.75 14.69
N MET A 85 1.81 10.51 15.79
CA MET A 85 2.96 10.83 16.66
C MET A 85 4.12 11.49 15.91
N LYS A 86 3.80 12.32 14.90
CA LYS A 86 4.78 13.13 14.19
C LYS A 86 4.76 14.55 14.71
N LYS A 87 5.93 15.16 14.83
CA LYS A 87 6.09 16.50 15.38
C LYS A 87 5.48 17.54 14.45
N LYS A 88 4.52 18.32 14.97
CA LYS A 88 3.86 19.40 14.25
C LYS A 88 4.57 20.73 14.49
N TYR A 89 4.82 21.44 13.41
CA TYR A 89 5.39 22.79 13.39
C TYR A 89 4.33 23.78 12.96
N LYS A 90 4.17 24.87 13.71
CA LYS A 90 3.23 25.94 13.37
C LYS A 90 3.98 27.14 12.83
N PHE A 91 3.70 27.50 11.58
CA PHE A 91 4.20 28.73 10.95
C PHE A 91 2.99 29.58 10.57
N GLY A 92 2.74 30.64 11.35
CA GLY A 92 1.56 31.48 11.21
C GLY A 92 0.26 30.71 11.44
N SER A 93 -0.63 30.70 10.44
CA SER A 93 -1.92 29.99 10.48
C SER A 93 -1.87 28.55 9.94
N ARG A 94 -0.70 28.09 9.48
CA ARG A 94 -0.54 26.77 8.84
C ARG A 94 0.28 25.82 9.71
N GLU A 95 -0.06 24.54 9.64
CA GLU A 95 0.61 23.44 10.33
C GLU A 95 1.42 22.61 9.34
N PHE A 96 2.62 22.21 9.73
CA PHE A 96 3.56 21.49 8.89
C PHE A 96 4.20 20.31 9.63
N TYR A 97 4.53 19.26 8.89
CA TYR A 97 5.45 18.22 9.30
C TYR A 97 6.83 18.44 8.68
N LYS A 98 7.89 18.04 9.38
CA LYS A 98 9.27 18.12 8.88
C LYS A 98 9.74 16.75 8.39
N PHE A 99 10.41 16.71 7.24
CA PHE A 99 11.09 15.50 6.77
C PHE A 99 12.46 15.33 7.43
N THR A 100 12.78 14.09 7.77
CA THR A 100 14.10 13.67 8.24
C THR A 100 14.95 13.18 7.07
N ARG A 101 16.28 13.30 7.21
CA ARG A 101 17.27 12.76 6.25
C ARG A 101 17.18 13.35 4.83
N MET A 102 16.58 14.53 4.67
CA MET A 102 16.70 15.33 3.45
C MET A 102 17.92 16.23 3.52
N GLU A 103 18.42 16.66 2.35
CA GLU A 103 19.57 17.58 2.23
C GLU A 103 19.33 18.94 2.92
N ARG A 104 18.07 19.36 3.01
CA ARG A 104 17.63 20.57 3.71
C ARG A 104 16.46 20.24 4.61
N GLU A 105 16.16 21.15 5.52
CA GLU A 105 14.95 21.11 6.33
C GLU A 105 13.73 21.42 5.45
N TYR A 106 13.15 20.37 4.88
CA TYR A 106 11.89 20.45 4.15
C TYR A 106 10.70 20.15 5.05
N PHE A 107 9.63 20.88 4.80
CA PHE A 107 8.37 20.83 5.50
C PHE A 107 7.24 20.56 4.50
N ILE A 108 6.23 19.82 4.92
CA ILE A 108 5.00 19.57 4.17
C ILE A 108 3.81 20.02 4.99
N GLU A 109 2.83 20.64 4.35
CA GLU A 109 1.61 21.07 5.03
C GLU A 109 0.80 19.84 5.46
N VAL A 110 0.28 19.84 6.69
CA VAL A 110 -0.47 18.70 7.26
C VAL A 110 -1.64 18.30 6.35
N LYS A 111 -2.30 19.30 5.74
CA LYS A 111 -3.41 19.09 4.80
C LYS A 111 -3.00 18.34 3.53
N GLU A 112 -1.79 18.60 3.02
CA GLU A 112 -1.30 17.95 1.80
C GLU A 112 -1.00 16.47 2.03
N CYS A 113 -0.70 16.04 3.27
CA CYS A 113 -0.49 14.64 3.59
C CYS A 113 -1.70 13.75 3.31
N GLU A 114 -2.92 14.29 3.38
CA GLU A 114 -4.15 13.53 3.06
C GLU A 114 -4.29 13.23 1.58
N SER A 115 -3.70 14.07 0.72
CA SER A 115 -3.75 13.90 -0.75
C SER A 115 -2.75 12.87 -1.28
N ILE A 116 -1.79 12.45 -0.44
CA ILE A 116 -0.74 11.51 -0.84
C ILE A 116 -1.31 10.10 -0.93
N SER A 117 -1.14 9.48 -2.09
CA SER A 117 -1.63 8.13 -2.36
C SER A 117 -0.52 7.24 -2.94
N GLY A 118 -0.90 6.06 -3.44
CA GLY A 118 -0.01 5.19 -4.20
C GLY A 118 0.45 5.78 -5.53
N ARG A 119 -0.34 6.69 -6.10
CA ARG A 119 0.00 7.38 -7.35
C ARG A 119 0.87 8.60 -7.04
N PRO A 120 1.93 8.85 -7.82
CA PRO A 120 2.71 10.08 -7.72
C PRO A 120 1.82 11.32 -7.91
N THR A 121 1.89 12.24 -6.96
CA THR A 121 1.19 13.53 -7.01
C THR A 121 2.21 14.65 -6.86
N LEU A 122 2.00 15.77 -7.56
CA LEU A 122 2.82 16.96 -7.41
C LEU A 122 2.42 17.69 -6.11
N ILE A 123 3.38 17.90 -5.21
CA ILE A 123 3.18 18.52 -3.89
C ILE A 123 4.27 19.56 -3.65
N SER A 124 3.92 20.67 -3.01
CA SER A 124 4.87 21.72 -2.67
C SER A 124 5.52 21.45 -1.31
N LEU A 125 6.83 21.18 -1.30
CA LEU A 125 7.61 21.20 -0.07
C LEU A 125 8.12 22.60 0.23
N TYR A 126 8.17 22.94 1.50
CA TYR A 126 8.62 24.24 1.97
C TYR A 126 9.97 24.10 2.66
N TYR A 127 10.87 25.07 2.49
CA TYR A 127 12.14 25.10 3.22
C TYR A 127 12.48 26.54 3.60
N ARG A 128 13.14 26.68 4.74
CA ARG A 128 13.54 28.00 5.23
C ARG A 128 14.85 28.43 4.61
N THR A 129 14.90 29.67 4.12
CA THR A 129 16.14 30.38 3.79
C THR A 129 16.34 31.55 4.78
N PHE A 130 17.49 32.21 4.73
CA PHE A 130 17.81 33.32 5.66
C PHE A 130 16.76 34.43 5.64
N GLU A 131 16.14 34.69 4.49
CA GLU A 131 15.19 35.78 4.30
C GLU A 131 13.74 35.29 4.28
N GLU A 132 13.44 34.12 3.68
CA GLU A 132 12.05 33.70 3.42
C GLU A 132 11.82 32.17 3.45
N PHE A 133 10.54 31.79 3.55
CA PHE A 133 10.04 30.42 3.36
C PHE A 133 9.85 30.18 1.86
N LYS A 134 10.73 29.37 1.26
CA LYS A 134 10.65 29.04 -0.18
C LYS A 134 9.90 27.74 -0.39
N LYS A 135 9.21 27.63 -1.52
CA LYS A 135 8.52 26.42 -1.96
C LYS A 135 9.30 25.70 -3.06
N LYS A 136 9.16 24.39 -3.13
CA LYS A 136 9.71 23.52 -4.16
C LYS A 136 8.70 22.41 -4.47
N ASP A 137 8.26 22.35 -5.72
CA ASP A 137 7.35 21.30 -6.17
C ASP A 137 8.13 20.01 -6.43
N VAL A 138 7.58 18.91 -5.93
CA VAL A 138 8.16 17.56 -6.04
C VAL A 138 7.06 16.55 -6.32
N LEU A 139 7.43 15.39 -6.87
CA LEU A 139 6.51 14.25 -6.94
C LEU A 139 6.61 13.43 -5.66
N ILE A 140 5.47 13.15 -5.03
CA ILE A 140 5.39 12.32 -3.84
C ILE A 140 4.41 11.17 -4.08
N LYS A 141 4.80 9.96 -3.67
CA LYS A 141 3.90 8.81 -3.51
C LYS A 141 4.17 8.11 -2.18
N THR A 142 3.28 7.18 -1.84
CA THR A 142 3.47 6.21 -0.76
C THR A 142 3.24 4.79 -1.29
N GLU A 143 3.65 3.77 -0.53
CA GLU A 143 3.42 2.39 -0.92
C GLU A 143 2.65 1.65 0.15
N ILE A 144 1.81 0.70 -0.26
CA ILE A 144 0.84 0.03 0.63
C ILE A 144 1.54 -0.65 1.82
N TYR A 145 2.80 -1.07 1.65
CA TYR A 145 3.57 -1.82 2.65
C TYR A 145 4.72 -1.00 3.27
N SER A 146 4.80 0.30 2.99
CA SER A 146 5.90 1.15 3.43
C SER A 146 5.43 2.29 4.32
N GLU A 147 6.18 2.52 5.39
CA GLU A 147 6.01 3.64 6.32
C GLU A 147 6.75 4.91 5.83
N TYR A 148 7.33 4.87 4.63
CA TYR A 148 8.09 5.97 4.06
C TYR A 148 7.31 6.71 2.95
N PHE A 149 7.66 7.98 2.78
CA PHE A 149 7.29 8.80 1.64
C PHE A 149 8.36 8.64 0.55
N PHE A 150 7.92 8.41 -0.67
CA PHE A 150 8.77 8.30 -1.84
C PHE A 150 8.71 9.61 -2.59
N ILE A 151 9.82 10.36 -2.59
CA ILE A 151 9.86 11.72 -3.10
C ILE A 151 10.87 11.81 -4.23
N SER A 152 10.45 12.42 -5.33
CA SER A 152 11.31 12.74 -6.48
C SER A 152 11.32 14.24 -6.74
N TYR A 153 12.52 14.82 -6.76
CA TYR A 153 12.70 16.25 -7.01
C TYR A 153 12.57 16.64 -8.48
N ASN A 154 12.58 15.67 -9.40
CA ASN A 154 12.51 15.93 -10.84
C ASN A 154 11.27 15.21 -11.41
N PRO A 155 10.28 15.94 -11.93
CA PRO A 155 9.07 15.34 -12.49
C PRO A 155 9.30 14.65 -13.84
N ILE A 156 10.41 14.94 -14.53
CA ILE A 156 10.73 14.40 -15.86
C ILE A 156 11.60 13.14 -15.75
N ARG A 157 12.62 13.15 -14.88
CA ARG A 157 13.47 11.98 -14.58
C ARG A 157 13.18 11.48 -13.17
N VAL A 158 12.12 10.69 -13.08
CA VAL A 158 11.53 10.28 -11.80
C VAL A 158 12.40 9.21 -11.13
N TYR A 159 13.21 9.65 -10.16
CA TYR A 159 13.89 8.79 -9.21
C TYR A 159 13.36 9.08 -7.80
N PHE A 160 12.72 8.09 -7.18
CA PHE A 160 12.14 8.24 -5.85
C PHE A 160 13.15 7.84 -4.77
N LYS A 161 13.39 8.75 -3.83
CA LYS A 161 14.11 8.48 -2.58
C LYS A 161 13.12 8.36 -1.43
N THR A 162 13.42 7.53 -0.45
CA THR A 162 12.57 7.30 0.73
C THR A 162 12.90 8.31 1.83
N TYR A 163 11.86 8.87 2.43
CA TYR A 163 11.95 9.82 3.52
C TYR A 163 10.89 9.56 4.58
N ALA A 164 11.17 9.93 5.82
CA ALA A 164 10.22 9.82 6.94
C ALA A 164 9.99 11.20 7.57
N LEU A 165 8.82 11.38 8.16
CA LEU A 165 8.54 12.56 8.98
C LEU A 165 9.21 12.43 10.35
N GLU A 166 9.56 13.56 10.95
CA GLU A 166 10.15 13.63 12.28
C GLU A 166 9.14 13.17 13.36
N ASP A 167 9.57 12.24 14.21
CA ASP A 167 8.79 11.73 15.32
C ASP A 167 8.64 12.79 16.43
N GLU A 168 7.49 12.77 17.09
CA GLU A 168 7.26 13.48 18.34
C GLU A 168 8.07 12.79 19.45
N LYS A 169 8.90 13.56 20.17
CA LYS A 169 9.72 13.03 21.27
C LYS A 169 8.89 12.79 22.52
#